data_AF-A0A959PUC2-F1
#
_entry.id   AF-A0A959PUC2-F1
#
_cell.length_a   1.000
_cell.length_b   1.000
_cell.length_c   1.000
_cell.angle_alpha   90.00
_cell.angle_beta   90.00
_cell.angle_gamma   90.00
#
_symmetry.space_group_name_H-M   'P 1'
#
loop_
_entity.id
_entity.type
_entity.pdbx_description
1 polymer ?
#
loop_
_entity_poly.entity_id
_entity_poly.type
_entity_poly.pdbx_seq_one_letter_code
_entity_poly.pdbx_strand_id
1 'polypeptide(L)'
;DSLDFVKVYPNAYGVAGTFPFGLDKRNEEILLFDPHGAFVDSVSYNLAPRDSIFTLSLVLPELDNSRSGNWEIRNGWGTPNTGNPYFMTSVVQYKQKLWMEIGGLLAVLMLGLLSLYLRTKGVF
;
A
#
# COMPACT_ATOMS: atom_id res chain seq x y z
N ASP A 1 18.50 14.15 11.56
CA ASP A 1 17.78 15.43 11.53
C ASP A 1 17.02 15.56 10.21
N SER A 2 15.91 16.31 10.18
CA SER A 2 15.09 16.55 8.99
C SER A 2 15.88 17.16 7.83
N LEU A 3 16.87 18.01 8.13
CA LEU A 3 17.77 18.57 7.11
C LEU A 3 18.60 17.49 6.41
N ASP A 4 19.11 16.51 7.15
CA ASP A 4 19.85 15.39 6.55
C ASP A 4 18.92 14.42 5.82
N PHE A 5 17.70 14.23 6.31
CA PHE A 5 16.68 13.44 5.62
C PHE A 5 16.37 14.04 4.23
N VAL A 6 16.14 15.35 4.15
CA VAL A 6 15.84 16.04 2.88
C VAL A 6 17.05 16.01 1.92
N LYS A 7 18.29 15.99 2.43
CA LYS A 7 19.48 15.80 1.57
C LYS A 7 19.49 14.44 0.87
N VAL A 8 19.07 13.38 1.57
CA VAL A 8 19.01 12.01 1.02
C VAL A 8 17.76 11.82 0.15
N TYR A 9 16.65 12.44 0.53
CA TYR A 9 15.35 12.34 -0.13
C TYR A 9 14.83 13.71 -0.56
N PRO A 10 15.42 14.35 -1.59
CA PRO A 10 15.09 15.73 -1.97
C PRO A 10 13.67 15.89 -2.52
N ASN A 11 13.05 14.80 -2.97
CA ASN A 11 11.69 14.80 -3.49
C ASN A 11 10.64 14.43 -2.42
N ALA A 12 11.05 14.26 -1.16
CA ALA A 12 10.14 14.03 -0.04
C ALA A 12 9.30 15.29 0.24
N TYR A 13 8.01 15.14 0.55
CA TYR A 13 7.12 16.25 0.93
C TYR A 13 6.35 15.88 2.19
N GLY A 14 5.81 16.88 2.90
CA GLY A 14 5.10 16.64 4.16
C GLY A 14 5.98 16.02 5.26
N VAL A 15 7.29 16.28 5.22
CA VAL A 15 8.24 15.76 6.21
C VAL A 15 7.96 16.43 7.56
N ALA A 16 7.47 15.64 8.52
CA ALA A 16 7.34 16.05 9.91
C ALA A 16 8.63 15.71 10.69
N GLY A 17 9.16 16.71 11.39
CA GLY A 17 10.38 16.70 12.22
C GLY A 17 10.84 18.16 12.40
N THR A 18 11.95 18.53 13.02
CA THR A 18 12.92 17.84 13.87
C THR A 18 12.31 17.59 15.25
N PHE A 19 12.22 16.34 15.69
CA PHE A 19 11.72 16.05 17.02
C PHE A 19 12.81 16.38 18.06
N PRO A 20 12.47 17.04 19.18
CA PRO A 20 13.41 17.20 20.31
C PRO A 20 13.64 15.87 21.06
N PHE A 21 12.94 14.80 20.65
CA PHE A 21 13.01 13.45 21.20
C PHE A 21 13.39 12.45 20.11
N GLY A 22 13.93 11.30 20.52
CA GLY A 22 14.08 10.13 19.66
C GLY A 22 12.81 9.28 19.66
N LEU A 23 12.67 8.43 18.65
CA LEU A 23 11.67 7.36 18.62
C LEU A 23 12.35 6.05 18.97
N ASP A 24 11.80 5.27 19.90
CA ASP A 24 12.29 3.93 20.20
C ASP A 24 11.89 2.98 19.04
N LYS A 25 12.78 2.03 18.75
CA LYS A 25 12.50 0.95 17.81
C LYS A 25 11.51 -0.07 18.40
N ARG A 26 11.19 0.02 19.69
CA ARG A 26 10.41 -0.97 20.46
C ARG A 26 9.48 -0.26 21.44
N ASN A 27 8.25 -0.76 21.58
CA ASN A 27 7.31 -0.31 22.60
C ASN A 27 7.09 1.20 22.59
N GLU A 28 6.76 1.74 21.41
CA GLU A 28 6.51 3.16 21.23
C GLU A 28 5.04 3.38 20.86
N GLU A 29 4.51 4.51 21.29
CA GLU A 29 3.20 5.02 20.88
C GLU A 29 3.38 6.43 20.32
N ILE A 30 2.97 6.61 19.07
CA ILE A 30 3.05 7.89 18.37
C ILE A 30 1.62 8.38 18.17
N LEU A 31 1.33 9.54 18.74
CA LEU A 31 0.04 10.18 18.63
C LEU A 31 0.13 11.38 17.69
N LEU A 32 -0.88 11.51 16.83
CA LEU A 32 -1.06 12.63 15.93
C LEU A 32 -2.16 13.54 16.48
N PHE A 33 -1.82 14.81 16.67
CA PHE A 33 -2.75 15.85 17.09
C PHE A 33 -2.87 16.91 16.00
N ASP A 34 -4.01 17.58 15.94
CA ASP A 34 -4.20 18.76 15.11
C ASP A 34 -3.53 20.00 15.75
N PRO A 35 -3.46 21.15 15.05
CA PRO A 35 -2.87 22.38 15.59
C PRO A 35 -3.60 22.95 16.83
N HIS A 36 -4.82 22.51 17.12
CA HIS A 36 -5.61 22.90 18.28
C HIS A 36 -5.48 21.91 19.45
N GLY A 37 -4.72 20.83 19.28
CA GLY A 37 -4.52 19.79 20.29
C GLY A 37 -5.61 18.72 20.31
N ALA A 38 -6.49 18.67 19.31
CA ALA A 38 -7.45 17.57 19.18
C ALA A 38 -6.74 16.31 18.68
N PHE A 39 -7.09 15.16 19.26
CA PHE A 39 -6.58 13.87 18.82
C PHE A 39 -7.06 13.55 17.39
N VAL A 40 -6.13 13.19 16.51
CA VAL A 40 -6.39 12.82 15.11
C VAL A 40 -6.24 11.32 14.92
N ASP A 41 -5.10 10.75 15.30
CA ASP A 41 -4.79 9.33 15.12
C ASP A 41 -3.66 8.89 16.06
N SER A 42 -3.45 7.58 16.19
CA SER A 42 -2.34 7.00 16.94
C SER A 42 -1.83 5.73 16.28
N VAL A 43 -0.53 5.47 16.40
CA VAL A 43 0.08 4.17 16.12
C VAL A 43 0.88 3.70 17.32
N SER A 44 0.60 2.48 17.76
CA SER A 44 1.39 1.80 18.79
C SER A 44 2.06 0.56 18.20
N TYR A 45 3.34 0.35 18.50
CA TYR A 45 4.04 -0.85 18.05
C TYR A 45 4.92 -1.47 19.13
N ASN A 46 4.87 -2.81 19.20
CA ASN A 46 5.75 -3.62 20.01
C ASN A 46 6.51 -4.59 19.10
N LEU A 47 7.77 -4.24 18.80
CA LEU A 47 8.63 -5.01 17.92
C LEU A 47 9.66 -5.79 18.73
N ALA A 48 9.96 -7.00 18.25
CA ALA A 48 11.11 -7.75 18.72
C ALA A 48 12.40 -6.95 18.46
N PRO A 49 13.44 -7.08 19.31
CA PRO A 49 14.72 -6.42 19.08
C PRO A 49 15.26 -6.69 17.67
N ARG A 50 15.65 -5.63 16.96
CA ARG A 50 16.26 -5.71 15.63
C ARG A 50 17.41 -4.72 15.54
N ASP A 51 18.56 -5.24 15.13
CA ASP A 51 19.78 -4.45 14.93
C ASP A 51 19.88 -3.86 13.52
N SER A 52 18.84 -4.03 12.69
CA SER A 52 18.78 -3.51 11.32
C SER A 52 18.08 -2.14 11.23
N ILE A 53 18.31 -1.47 10.09
CA ILE A 53 17.49 -0.35 9.62
C ILE A 53 16.26 -0.96 8.94
N PHE A 54 15.08 -0.47 9.29
CA PHE A 54 13.83 -0.94 8.74
C PHE A 54 12.78 0.17 8.67
N THR A 55 11.74 -0.08 7.90
CA THR A 55 10.49 0.68 7.91
C THR A 55 9.34 -0.20 8.36
N LEU A 56 8.33 0.44 8.95
CA LEU A 56 7.05 -0.16 9.32
C LEU A 56 5.97 0.45 8.42
N SER A 57 5.18 -0.39 7.74
CA SER A 57 4.12 0.06 6.84
C SER A 57 2.85 -0.73 7.04
N LEU A 58 1.72 -0.04 7.16
CA LEU A 58 0.39 -0.68 7.17
C LEU A 58 0.14 -1.32 5.81
N VAL A 59 -0.18 -2.61 5.78
CA VAL A 59 -0.22 -3.43 4.55
C VAL A 59 -1.22 -2.90 3.53
N LEU A 60 -2.40 -2.48 3.99
CA LEU A 60 -3.42 -1.81 3.19
C LEU A 60 -4.00 -0.61 3.97
N PRO A 61 -4.33 0.50 3.30
CA PRO A 61 -4.82 1.73 3.97
C PRO A 61 -6.07 1.55 4.82
N GLU A 62 -6.94 0.61 4.45
CA GLU A 62 -8.22 0.34 5.12
C GLU A 62 -8.11 -0.58 6.34
N LEU A 63 -6.92 -1.12 6.63
CA LEU A 63 -6.72 -2.01 7.76
C LEU A 63 -6.64 -1.23 9.07
N ASP A 64 -7.09 -1.88 10.14
CA ASP A 64 -6.99 -1.36 11.50
C ASP A 64 -5.52 -1.18 11.91
N ASN A 65 -5.11 0.07 12.10
CA ASN A 65 -3.75 0.46 12.45
C ASN A 65 -3.40 0.11 13.91
N SER A 66 -4.39 -0.24 14.75
CA SER A 66 -4.16 -0.71 16.12
C SER A 66 -3.71 -2.18 16.20
N ARG A 67 -3.88 -2.94 15.11
CA ARG A 67 -3.59 -4.38 15.08
C ARG A 67 -2.21 -4.64 14.50
N SER A 68 -1.27 -5.12 15.33
CA SER A 68 0.11 -5.41 14.92
C SER A 68 0.25 -6.31 13.69
N GLY A 69 -0.66 -7.27 13.49
CA GLY A 69 -0.67 -8.16 12.33
C GLY A 69 -0.99 -7.49 10.99
N ASN A 70 -1.51 -6.25 11.00
CA ASN A 70 -1.78 -5.47 9.79
C ASN A 70 -0.55 -4.66 9.33
N TRP A 71 0.53 -4.68 10.11
CA TRP A 71 1.76 -3.99 9.82
C TRP A 71 2.82 -4.92 9.26
N GLU A 72 3.56 -4.43 8.28
CA GLU A 72 4.68 -5.12 7.67
C GLU A 72 5.98 -4.40 8.00
N ILE A 73 7.00 -5.19 8.37
CA ILE A 73 8.36 -4.71 8.57
C ILE A 73 9.15 -4.95 7.29
N ARG A 74 9.75 -3.90 6.74
CA ARG A 74 10.61 -3.96 5.55
C ARG A 74 12.01 -3.49 5.89
N ASN A 75 13.02 -4.31 5.61
CA ASN A 75 14.41 -3.93 5.86
C ASN A 75 14.88 -2.86 4.87
N GLY A 76 15.76 -1.97 5.32
CA GLY A 76 16.33 -0.88 4.53
C GLY A 76 15.76 0.48 4.89
N TRP A 77 16.17 1.50 4.13
CA TRP A 77 15.93 2.92 4.42
C TRP A 77 14.51 3.42 4.08
N GLY A 78 13.69 2.57 3.47
CA GLY A 78 12.37 2.96 2.99
C GLY A 78 12.38 3.67 1.65
N THR A 79 11.17 3.96 1.18
CA THR A 79 10.88 4.59 -0.12
C THR A 79 9.90 5.74 0.09
N PRO A 80 10.32 6.85 0.72
CA PRO A 80 9.41 7.97 1.01
C PRO A 80 8.74 8.48 -0.27
N ASN A 81 7.49 8.94 -0.14
CA ASN A 81 6.62 9.39 -1.24
C ASN A 81 6.27 8.36 -2.32
N THR A 82 6.71 7.11 -2.20
CA THR A 82 6.25 6.03 -3.09
C THR A 82 4.98 5.40 -2.53
N GLY A 83 4.13 4.86 -3.40
CA GLY A 83 2.96 4.08 -2.97
C GLY A 83 3.37 2.79 -2.28
N ASN A 84 2.57 2.33 -1.31
CA ASN A 84 2.80 1.04 -0.66
C ASN A 84 2.85 -0.07 -1.73
N PRO A 85 3.99 -0.79 -1.89
CA PRO A 85 4.13 -1.80 -2.94
C PRO A 85 3.03 -2.87 -2.92
N TYR A 86 2.61 -3.31 -1.73
CA TYR A 86 1.56 -4.33 -1.58
C TYR A 86 0.19 -3.81 -2.03
N PHE A 87 -0.14 -2.57 -1.68
CA PHE A 87 -1.36 -1.92 -2.15
C PHE A 87 -1.34 -1.75 -3.68
N MET A 88 -0.21 -1.31 -4.24
CA MET A 88 -0.10 -1.11 -5.68
C MET A 88 -0.24 -2.41 -6.47
N THR A 89 0.38 -3.51 -6.00
CA THR A 89 0.26 -4.81 -6.66
C THR A 89 -1.14 -5.39 -6.54
N SER A 90 -1.79 -5.30 -5.38
CA SER A 90 -3.16 -5.80 -5.19
C SER A 90 -4.17 -5.05 -6.07
N VAL A 91 -4.08 -3.72 -6.17
CA VAL A 91 -4.93 -2.92 -7.07
C VAL A 91 -4.70 -3.29 -8.54
N VAL A 92 -3.45 -3.48 -8.96
CA VAL A 92 -3.13 -3.89 -10.34
C VAL A 92 -3.65 -5.29 -10.63
N GLN A 93 -3.46 -6.25 -9.73
CA GLN A 93 -3.95 -7.62 -9.86
C GLN A 93 -5.49 -7.66 -9.93
N TYR A 94 -6.16 -6.88 -9.09
CA TYR A 94 -7.62 -6.75 -9.12
C TYR A 94 -8.12 -6.26 -10.48
N LYS A 95 -7.52 -5.19 -11.02
CA LYS A 95 -7.86 -4.67 -12.35
C LYS A 95 -7.58 -5.68 -13.46
N GLN A 96 -6.43 -6.35 -13.42
CA GLN A 96 -6.08 -7.38 -14.40
C GLN A 96 -7.08 -8.53 -14.39
N LYS A 97 -7.46 -9.02 -13.20
CA LYS A 97 -8.46 -10.08 -13.06
C LYS A 97 -9.81 -9.69 -13.65
N LEU A 98 -10.28 -8.47 -13.35
CA LEU A 98 -11.53 -7.93 -13.90
C LEU A 98 -11.51 -7.92 -15.43
N TRP A 99 -10.43 -7.41 -16.04
CA TRP A 99 -10.31 -7.36 -17.49
C TRP A 99 -10.19 -8.74 -18.14
N MET A 100 -9.53 -9.69 -17.48
CA MET A 100 -9.46 -11.08 -17.95
C MET A 100 -10.84 -11.75 -17.95
N GLU A 101 -11.64 -11.55 -16.90
CA GLU A 101 -13.01 -12.08 -16.81
C GLU A 101 -13.92 -11.48 -17.89
N ILE A 102 -13.89 -10.15 -18.07
CA ILE A 102 -14.66 -9.45 -19.12
C ILE A 102 -14.22 -9.92 -20.51
N GLY A 103 -12.92 -9.98 -20.77
CA GLY A 103 -12.37 -10.45 -22.04
C GLY A 103 -12.77 -11.89 -22.35
N GLY A 104 -12.75 -12.77 -21.35
CA GLY A 104 -13.20 -14.16 -21.47
C GLY A 104 -14.68 -14.26 -21.85
N LEU A 105 -15.55 -13.51 -21.17
CA LEU A 105 -16.99 -13.49 -21.49
C LEU A 105 -17.26 -12.96 -22.91
N LEU A 106 -16.59 -11.88 -23.32
CA LEU A 106 -16.71 -11.34 -24.68
C LEU A 106 -16.23 -12.32 -25.74
N ALA A 107 -15.14 -13.05 -25.48
CA ALA A 107 -14.62 -14.07 -26.40
C ALA A 107 -15.62 -15.22 -26.58
N VAL A 108 -16.22 -15.72 -25.48
CA VAL A 108 -17.24 -16.78 -25.54
C VAL A 108 -18.48 -16.29 -26.31
N LEU A 109 -18.93 -15.07 -26.06
CA LEU A 109 -20.07 -14.47 -26.77
C LEU A 109 -19.79 -14.32 -28.27
N MET A 110 -18.60 -13.82 -28.63
CA MET A 110 -18.16 -13.69 -30.02
C MET A 110 -18.11 -15.05 -30.74
N LEU A 111 -17.57 -16.08 -30.09
CA LEU A 111 -17.55 -17.44 -30.63
C LEU A 111 -18.97 -18.00 -30.80
N GLY A 112 -19.85 -17.78 -29.82
CA GLY A 112 -21.25 -18.18 -29.90
C GLY A 112 -21.99 -17.52 -31.07
N LEU A 113 -21.81 -16.20 -31.25
CA LEU A 113 -22.37 -15.46 -32.38
C LEU A 113 -21.79 -15.95 -33.72
N LEU A 114 -20.48 -16.21 -33.79
CA LEU A 114 -19.84 -16.74 -34.99
C LEU A 114 -20.38 -18.12 -35.34
N SER A 115 -20.53 -19.03 -34.37
CA SER A 115 -21.12 -20.35 -34.58
C SER A 115 -22.56 -20.25 -35.07
N LEU A 116 -23.35 -19.33 -34.50
CA LEU A 116 -24.73 -19.09 -34.94
C LEU A 116 -24.76 -18.54 -36.38
N TYR A 117 -23.89 -17.59 -36.70
CA TYR A 117 -23.75 -17.04 -38.04
C TYR A 117 -23.40 -18.13 -39.06
N LEU A 118 -22.38 -18.95 -38.78
CA LEU A 118 -21.97 -20.06 -39.65
C LEU A 118 -23.10 -21.07 -39.85
N ARG A 119 -23.87 -21.37 -38.80
CA ARG A 119 -25.07 -22.22 -38.88
C ARG A 119 -26.14 -21.62 -39.80
N THR A 120 -26.43 -20.32 -39.68
CA THR A 120 -27.41 -19.67 -40.57
C THR A 120 -26.98 -19.61 -42.03
N LYS A 121 -25.67 -19.68 -42.31
CA LYS A 121 -25.11 -19.73 -43.67
C LYS A 121 -24.99 -21.14 -44.25
N GLY A 122 -25.37 -22.18 -43.50
CA GLY A 122 -25.33 -23.58 -43.96
C GLY A 122 -23.91 -24.13 -44.15
N VAL A 123 -22.91 -23.54 -43.48
CA VAL A 123 -21.52 -24.02 -43.49
C VAL A 123 -21.33 -25.23 -42.56
N PHE A 124 -22.34 -25.51 -41.71
CA PHE A 124 -22.52 -26.70 -40.89
C PHE A 124 -24.00 -27.11 -40.87
#